data_AF-A0A7K3XLL7-F1
#
_entry.id   AF-A0A7K3XLL7-F1
#
_cell.length_a   1.000
_cell.length_b   1.000
_cell.length_c   1.000
_cell.angle_alpha   90.00
_cell.angle_beta   90.00
_cell.angle_gamma   90.00
#
_symmetry.space_group_name_H-M   'P 1'
#
loop_
_entity.id
_entity.type
_entity.pdbx_description
1 polymer ?
#
loop_
_entity_poly.entity_id
_entity_poly.type
_entity_poly.pdbx_seq_one_letter_code
_entity_poly.pdbx_strand_id
1 'polypeptide(L)'
;MKLRPTISLYDPDGSHPSSLGAILTAYVFVGAITGEVPASIPGWYGITDIDGESVQLMSIDNLDAIFFRKIAEQTLRGYGMLK
;
A
#
# COMPACT_ATOMS: atom_id res chain seq x y z
N MET A 1 -7.61 20.44 10.14
CA MET A 1 -6.35 20.11 9.44
C MET A 1 -6.60 18.84 8.64
N LYS A 2 -6.35 18.81 7.33
CA LYS A 2 -6.47 17.57 6.53
C LYS A 2 -5.22 16.71 6.75
N LEU A 3 -5.40 15.43 7.01
CA LEU A 3 -4.30 14.47 7.19
C LEU A 3 -3.72 14.17 5.80
N ARG A 4 -2.42 14.46 5.58
CA ARG A 4 -1.70 14.21 4.31
C ARG A 4 -2.40 14.73 3.03
N PRO A 5 -2.66 16.05 2.90
CA PRO A 5 -3.44 16.61 1.78
C PRO A 5 -2.75 16.49 0.41
N THR A 6 -1.48 16.12 0.37
CA THR A 6 -0.66 15.99 -0.85
C THR A 6 -0.55 14.54 -1.34
N ILE A 7 -1.16 13.56 -0.68
CA ILE A 7 -1.17 12.17 -1.17
C ILE A 7 -2.06 12.08 -2.41
N SER A 8 -1.50 11.58 -3.51
CA SER A 8 -2.24 11.20 -4.72
C SER A 8 -2.44 9.69 -4.75
N LEU A 9 -3.68 9.23 -4.63
CA LEU A 9 -4.02 7.80 -4.71
C LEU A 9 -4.24 7.32 -6.14
N TYR A 10 -4.36 8.24 -7.09
CA TYR A 10 -4.57 7.96 -8.51
C TYR A 10 -3.50 8.67 -9.32
N ASP A 11 -3.17 8.10 -10.48
CA ASP A 11 -2.37 8.76 -11.49
C ASP A 11 -3.14 9.95 -12.09
N PRO A 12 -2.47 10.91 -12.76
CA PRO A 12 -3.13 12.08 -13.34
C PRO A 12 -4.23 11.77 -14.36
N ASP A 13 -4.30 10.53 -14.85
CA ASP A 13 -5.39 10.05 -15.70
C ASP A 13 -6.72 9.85 -14.95
N GLY A 14 -6.71 9.97 -13.62
CA GLY A 14 -7.90 9.93 -12.76
C GLY A 14 -8.54 8.55 -12.61
N SER A 15 -7.92 7.48 -13.10
CA SER A 15 -8.49 6.13 -13.12
C SER A 15 -7.54 5.07 -12.55
N HIS A 16 -6.27 5.08 -12.95
CA HIS A 16 -5.31 4.10 -12.46
C HIS A 16 -4.87 4.46 -11.04
N PRO A 17 -4.79 3.47 -10.13
CA PRO A 17 -4.17 3.68 -8.85
C PRO A 17 -2.70 4.07 -9.04
N SER A 18 -2.24 5.10 -8.34
CA SER A 18 -0.81 5.37 -8.20
C SER A 18 -0.15 4.24 -7.40
N SER A 19 1.18 4.21 -7.31
CA SER A 19 1.87 3.24 -6.44
C SER A 19 1.39 3.31 -4.98
N LEU A 20 1.05 4.50 -4.48
CA LEU A 20 0.49 4.70 -3.15
C LEU A 20 -0.94 4.16 -3.04
N GLY A 21 -1.78 4.41 -4.05
CA GLY A 21 -3.13 3.85 -4.13
C GLY A 21 -3.13 2.32 -4.20
N ALA A 22 -2.21 1.75 -4.99
CA ALA A 22 -2.02 0.31 -5.11
C ALA A 22 -1.64 -0.34 -3.78
N ILE A 23 -0.70 0.26 -3.03
CA ILE A 23 -0.31 -0.24 -1.71
C ILE A 23 -1.46 -0.17 -0.71
N LEU A 24 -2.19 0.95 -0.64
CA LEU A 24 -3.35 1.07 0.25
C LEU A 24 -4.39 0.00 -0.08
N THR A 25 -4.66 -0.21 -1.37
CA THR A 25 -5.57 -1.25 -1.85
C THR A 25 -5.08 -2.64 -1.42
N ALA A 26 -3.79 -2.94 -1.59
CA ALA A 26 -3.20 -4.22 -1.18
C ALA A 26 -3.38 -4.48 0.33
N TYR A 27 -3.16 -3.49 1.20
CA TYR A 27 -3.40 -3.63 2.63
C TYR A 27 -4.86 -3.97 2.95
N VAL A 28 -5.81 -3.30 2.30
CA VAL A 28 -7.24 -3.57 2.48
C VAL A 28 -7.60 -4.96 1.99
N PHE A 29 -7.12 -5.36 0.81
CA PHE A 29 -7.37 -6.69 0.24
C PHE A 29 -6.83 -7.81 1.14
N VAL A 30 -5.57 -7.71 1.56
CA VAL A 30 -4.97 -8.73 2.43
C VAL A 30 -5.75 -8.83 3.73
N GLY A 31 -6.01 -7.70 4.41
CA GLY A 31 -6.76 -7.71 5.67
C GLY A 31 -8.19 -8.21 5.52
N ALA A 32 -8.87 -7.92 4.41
CA ALA A 32 -10.20 -8.45 4.12
C ALA A 32 -10.22 -9.97 3.90
N ILE A 33 -9.17 -10.52 3.25
CA ILE A 33 -9.09 -11.95 2.93
C ILE A 33 -8.62 -12.76 4.14
N THR A 34 -7.62 -12.28 4.87
CA THR A 34 -6.96 -13.04 5.95
C THR A 34 -7.55 -12.76 7.33
N GLY A 35 -8.20 -11.60 7.49
CA GLY A 35 -8.60 -11.03 8.78
C GLY A 35 -7.46 -10.29 9.50
N GLU A 36 -6.30 -10.11 8.85
CA GLU A 36 -5.09 -9.54 9.44
C GLU A 36 -4.37 -8.58 8.48
N VAL A 37 -4.00 -7.40 8.97
CA VAL A 37 -3.21 -6.44 8.19
C VAL A 37 -1.71 -6.65 8.49
N PRO A 38 -0.85 -6.82 7.47
CA PRO A 38 0.58 -7.02 7.69
C PRO A 38 1.22 -5.87 8.49
N ALA A 39 1.97 -6.21 9.54
CA ALA A 39 2.63 -5.22 10.39
C ALA A 39 3.70 -4.41 9.62
N SER A 40 4.35 -5.02 8.65
CA SER A 40 5.40 -4.43 7.82
C SER A 40 5.41 -5.04 6.43
N ILE A 41 5.86 -4.26 5.45
CA ILE A 41 6.12 -4.70 4.09
C ILE A 41 7.55 -4.28 3.70
N PRO A 42 8.17 -4.93 2.70
CA PRO A 42 9.42 -4.44 2.14
C PRO A 42 9.27 -2.99 1.63
N GLY A 43 10.23 -2.13 1.95
CA GLY A 43 10.29 -0.76 1.40
C GLY A 43 10.77 -0.70 -0.05
N TRP A 44 11.29 -1.82 -0.56
CA TRP A 44 11.79 -2.00 -1.91
C TRP A 44 11.33 -3.34 -2.45
N TYR A 45 10.79 -3.31 -3.66
CA TYR A 45 10.44 -4.49 -4.45
C TYR A 45 11.25 -4.46 -5.73
N GLY A 46 11.93 -5.57 -6.02
CA GLY A 46 12.69 -5.71 -7.25
C GLY A 46 12.88 -7.17 -7.64
N ILE A 47 13.36 -7.35 -8.86
CA ILE A 47 13.68 -8.64 -9.47
C ILE A 47 15.09 -8.59 -10.04
N THR A 48 15.66 -9.76 -10.33
CA THR A 48 16.83 -9.88 -11.19
C THR A 48 16.34 -10.18 -12.60
N ASP A 49 16.81 -9.44 -13.60
CA ASP A 49 16.47 -9.72 -15.00
C ASP A 49 17.31 -10.88 -15.58
N ILE A 50 17.16 -11.15 -16.88
CA ILE A 50 17.84 -12.24 -17.58
C ILE A 50 19.36 -12.04 -17.70
N ASP A 51 19.81 -10.79 -17.64
CA ASP A 51 21.22 -10.40 -17.75
C ASP A 51 21.89 -10.31 -16.36
N GLY A 52 21.12 -10.54 -15.29
CA GLY A 52 21.61 -10.53 -13.91
C GLY A 52 21.52 -9.16 -13.23
N GLU A 53 20.90 -8.17 -13.87
CA GLU A 53 20.77 -6.82 -13.32
C GLU A 53 19.58 -6.72 -12.36
N SER A 54 19.71 -5.87 -11.34
CA SER A 54 18.62 -5.62 -10.39
C SER A 54 17.67 -4.55 -10.93
N VAL A 55 16.41 -4.94 -11.14
CA VAL A 55 15.34 -4.04 -11.58
C VAL A 55 14.45 -3.70 -10.40
N GLN A 56 14.37 -2.40 -10.09
CA GLN A 56 13.43 -1.89 -9.10
C GLN A 56 12.03 -1.80 -9.71
N LEU A 57 11.08 -2.51 -9.11
CA LEU A 57 9.67 -2.48 -9.50
C LEU A 57 8.88 -1.45 -8.71
N MET A 58 9.18 -1.31 -7.41
CA MET A 58 8.50 -0.36 -6.54
C MET A 58 9.38 0.03 -5.36
N SER A 59 9.24 1.27 -4.91
CA SER A 59 9.68 1.71 -3.59
C SER A 59 8.54 2.39 -2.88
N ILE A 60 8.48 2.24 -1.56
CA ILE A 60 7.56 2.96 -0.72
C ILE A 60 8.31 3.58 0.46
N ASP A 61 7.97 4.83 0.75
CA ASP A 61 8.42 5.49 1.96
C ASP A 61 7.80 4.81 3.19
N ASN A 62 8.62 4.53 4.21
CA ASN A 62 8.17 3.82 5.41
C ASN A 62 7.04 4.55 6.15
N LEU A 63 7.00 5.88 6.14
CA LEU A 63 5.93 6.64 6.79
C LEU A 63 4.63 6.54 6.02
N ASP A 64 4.67 6.44 4.70
CA ASP A 64 3.49 6.21 3.87
C ASP A 64 2.97 4.77 4.05
N ALA A 65 3.86 3.77 4.11
CA ALA A 65 3.47 2.40 4.43
C ALA A 65 2.76 2.29 5.79
N ILE A 66 3.34 2.91 6.84
CA ILE A 66 2.73 2.94 8.18
C ILE A 66 1.39 3.68 8.16
N PHE A 67 1.31 4.78 7.41
CA PHE A 67 0.09 5.55 7.28
C PHE A 67 -1.03 4.73 6.64
N PHE A 68 -0.77 4.11 5.49
CA PHE A 68 -1.76 3.30 4.78
C PHE A 68 -2.16 2.05 5.56
N ARG A 69 -1.23 1.41 6.27
CA ARG A 69 -1.54 0.31 7.20
C ARG A 69 -2.61 0.72 8.20
N LYS A 70 -2.43 1.87 8.86
CA LYS A 70 -3.39 2.40 9.86
C LYS A 70 -4.76 2.72 9.25
N ILE A 71 -4.79 3.28 8.04
CA ILE A 71 -6.04 3.57 7.33
C ILE A 71 -6.77 2.26 6.97
N ALA A 72 -6.05 1.25 6.49
CA ALA A 72 -6.62 -0.07 6.19
C ALA A 72 -7.15 -0.74 7.47
N GLU A 73 -6.39 -0.73 8.57
CA GLU A 73 -6.82 -1.23 9.88
C GLU A 73 -8.11 -0.55 10.34
N GLN A 74 -8.16 0.78 10.31
CA GLN A 74 -9.35 1.55 10.70
C GLN A 74 -10.56 1.19 9.82
N THR A 75 -10.35 1.11 8.50
CA THR A 75 -11.41 0.78 7.54
C THR A 75 -11.98 -0.61 7.81
N LEU A 76 -11.12 -1.62 7.91
CA LEU A 76 -11.52 -3.02 8.11
C LEU A 76 -12.15 -3.27 9.48
N ARG A 77 -11.69 -2.58 10.54
CA ARG A 77 -12.37 -2.60 11.85
C ARG A 77 -13.78 -2.03 11.76
N GLY A 78 -13.98 -0.96 10.99
CA GLY A 78 -15.30 -0.37 10.76
C GLY A 78 -16.29 -1.34 10.11
N TYR A 79 -15.80 -2.31 9.36
CA TYR A 79 -16.61 -3.37 8.73
C TYR A 79 -16.60 -4.70 9.50
N GLY A 80 -15.97 -4.78 10.68
CA GLY A 80 -15.88 -6.02 11.46
C GLY A 80 -15.07 -7.13 10.77
N MET A 81 -14.14 -6.77 9.89
CA MET A 81 -13.39 -7.70 9.04
C MET A 81 -12.04 -8.12 9.63
N LEU A 82 -11.61 -7.55 10.75
CA LEU A 82 -10.40 -7.97 11.45
C LEU A 82 -10.73 -8.89 12.62
N LYS A 83 -9.87 -9.87 12.86
CA LYS A 83 -9.92 -10.76 14.03
C LYS A 83 -9.46 -10.07 15.31
#